data_AF-A0A354EMY2-F1
#
_entry.id   AF-A0A354EMY2-F1
#
_cell.length_a   1.000
_cell.length_b   1.000
_cell.length_c   1.000
_cell.angle_alpha   90.00
_cell.angle_beta   90.00
_cell.angle_gamma   90.00
#
_symmetry.space_group_name_H-M   'P 1'
#
loop_
_entity.id
_entity.type
_entity.pdbx_description
1 polymer ?
#
loop_
_entity_poly.entity_id
_entity_poly.type
_entity_poly.pdbx_seq_one_letter_code
_entity_poly.pdbx_strand_id
1 'polypeptide(L)'
;MMQRRSFLALGGVSILAFGATGVRAQTTPAHARASSPGGVLTVEAFTDNDGRPMYSVLRQGRVVVAPSKLGFLLTDAPAIERGLAITAGQPVTVDDTWEQPWGERRFIRNHYNEWRVVYAETGGLQRRVDVVFRLYDDGLGFRYEFPDQPALKTVRIGSELTEFNLAENGEALWCPAWEWNREEYLYDRTPIDAVGSAQTPMTVKGRSGLHVSIHEAACIDYAGMNLRRSEATNFRAQLTPGLTNAAVVRQAPFNTPWRTLQIADNGAGLIESSLILNLNEPNKLGDVSWFKPMKYFGVWWEMHLELKTWNAGPKHGATTENTIKHIDFAAKHGLGGVLVEGWNKGWDGQWFANGADFSFTEAYPDFDIEAVCAHARSKGVQLIGHHETGGNAFHYEQQLEPAMALYERLGVHSVKTGYVADAGGVLVEG
;
A
#
# COMPACT_ATOMS: atom_id res chain seq x y z
N MET A 1 11.48 101.76 -40.30
CA MET A 1 12.33 101.42 -39.13
C MET A 1 11.40 101.29 -37.93
N MET A 2 10.73 100.16 -37.72
CA MET A 2 11.18 98.95 -36.99
C MET A 2 11.84 99.24 -35.64
N GLN A 3 11.08 99.08 -34.55
CA GLN A 3 11.28 98.13 -33.43
C GLN A 3 10.30 98.51 -32.29
N ARG A 4 9.19 97.77 -32.12
CA ARG A 4 9.02 96.51 -31.36
C ARG A 4 9.14 96.67 -29.84
N ARG A 5 7.96 96.62 -29.20
CA ARG A 5 7.71 96.48 -27.76
C ARG A 5 8.00 95.04 -27.33
N SER A 6 8.71 94.88 -26.22
CA SER A 6 8.97 93.60 -25.56
C SER A 6 7.82 93.28 -24.58
N PHE A 7 7.18 92.13 -24.75
CA PHE A 7 6.30 91.51 -23.76
C PHE A 7 7.06 90.38 -23.06
N LEU A 8 7.02 90.37 -21.72
CA LEU A 8 7.45 89.26 -20.88
C LEU A 8 6.52 88.05 -21.09
N ALA A 9 7.10 86.88 -21.32
CA ALA A 9 6.41 85.59 -21.21
C ALA A 9 7.06 84.79 -20.06
N LEU A 10 6.26 84.45 -19.05
CA LEU A 10 6.64 83.50 -18.00
C LEU A 10 6.67 82.09 -18.60
N GLY A 11 7.82 81.42 -18.55
CA GLY A 11 7.94 80.00 -18.83
C GLY A 11 7.60 79.17 -17.60
N GLY A 12 6.52 78.39 -17.69
CA GLY A 12 6.20 77.34 -16.71
C GLY A 12 7.10 76.13 -16.90
N VAL A 13 7.71 75.67 -15.80
CA VAL A 13 8.51 74.43 -15.75
C VAL A 13 7.55 73.26 -15.56
N SER A 14 7.40 72.43 -16.59
CA SER A 14 6.73 71.12 -16.49
C SER A 14 7.70 70.09 -15.92
N ILE A 15 7.50 69.71 -14.66
CA ILE A 15 8.20 68.59 -14.02
C ILE A 15 7.55 67.29 -14.52
N LEU A 16 8.25 66.57 -15.41
CA LEU A 16 7.91 65.19 -15.79
C LEU A 16 8.22 64.26 -14.61
N ALA A 17 7.18 63.86 -13.88
CA ALA A 17 7.26 62.79 -12.90
C ALA A 17 7.46 61.45 -13.62
N PHE A 18 8.69 60.92 -13.56
CA PHE A 18 8.94 59.52 -13.88
C PHE A 18 8.24 58.65 -12.82
N GLY A 19 7.07 58.14 -13.16
CA GLY A 19 6.40 57.11 -12.38
C GLY A 19 7.28 55.87 -12.32
N ALA A 20 7.82 55.57 -11.14
CA ALA A 20 8.42 54.28 -10.86
C ALA A 20 7.33 53.21 -11.01
N THR A 21 7.35 52.50 -12.14
CA THR A 21 6.58 51.28 -12.31
C THR A 21 7.11 50.29 -11.28
N GLY A 22 6.31 50.04 -10.25
CA GLY A 22 6.58 48.99 -9.28
C GLY A 22 6.81 47.69 -10.03
N VAL A 23 8.03 47.16 -9.95
CA VAL A 23 8.34 45.81 -10.38
C VAL A 23 7.50 44.90 -9.50
N ARG A 24 6.39 44.41 -10.05
CA ARG A 24 5.59 43.36 -9.43
C ARG A 24 6.54 42.17 -9.26
N ALA A 25 6.75 41.75 -8.02
CA ALA A 25 7.57 40.60 -7.69
C ALA A 25 7.22 39.45 -8.64
N GLN A 26 8.23 38.90 -9.32
CA GLN A 26 8.07 37.65 -10.05
C GLN A 26 7.54 36.61 -9.06
N THR A 27 6.37 36.09 -9.36
CA THR A 27 5.77 34.94 -8.67
C THR A 27 6.81 33.84 -8.56
N THR A 28 7.10 33.43 -7.32
CA THR A 28 7.94 32.28 -6.96
C THR A 28 7.64 31.10 -7.91
N PRO A 29 8.64 30.39 -8.46
CA PRO A 29 8.35 29.33 -9.40
C PRO A 29 7.44 28.29 -8.74
N ALA A 30 6.28 28.06 -9.32
CA ALA A 30 5.33 27.01 -8.95
C ALA A 30 5.87 25.63 -9.36
N HIS A 31 7.16 25.35 -9.17
CA HIS A 31 7.84 24.18 -9.71
C HIS A 31 9.18 23.92 -8.99
N ALA A 32 9.38 22.70 -8.53
CA ALA A 32 10.62 22.22 -7.93
C ALA A 32 10.91 20.78 -8.39
N ARG A 33 12.15 20.31 -8.27
CA ARG A 33 12.53 18.96 -8.69
C ARG A 33 13.61 18.34 -7.82
N ALA A 34 13.63 17.01 -7.78
CA ALA A 34 14.68 16.22 -7.17
C ALA A 34 14.95 14.96 -8.00
N SER A 35 16.16 14.42 -7.90
CA SER A 35 16.58 13.23 -8.65
C SER A 35 16.98 12.09 -7.71
N SER A 36 16.93 10.86 -8.19
CA SER A 36 17.52 9.70 -7.51
C SER A 36 19.05 9.84 -7.40
N PRO A 37 19.73 9.09 -6.52
CA PRO A 37 21.18 9.23 -6.34
C PRO A 37 22.02 9.04 -7.62
N GLY A 38 21.65 8.09 -8.48
CA GLY A 38 22.29 7.88 -9.79
C GLY A 38 21.78 8.81 -10.89
N GLY A 39 20.84 9.71 -10.60
CA GLY A 39 20.22 10.61 -11.59
C GLY A 39 19.35 9.89 -12.63
N VAL A 40 19.00 8.62 -12.39
CA VAL A 40 18.18 7.81 -13.31
C VAL A 40 16.75 8.33 -13.32
N LEU A 41 16.17 8.60 -12.15
CA LEU A 41 14.83 9.15 -12.00
C LEU A 41 14.88 10.59 -11.53
N THR A 42 13.90 11.38 -11.97
CA THR A 42 13.65 12.74 -11.49
C THR A 42 12.17 12.92 -11.26
N VAL A 43 11.79 13.46 -10.11
CA VAL A 43 10.44 13.94 -9.85
C VAL A 43 10.42 15.45 -9.98
N GLU A 44 9.42 15.97 -10.67
CA GLU A 44 9.09 17.39 -10.67
C GLU A 44 7.76 17.58 -9.94
N ALA A 45 7.69 18.51 -9.00
CA ALA A 45 6.51 18.84 -8.22
C ALA A 45 6.14 20.31 -8.46
N PHE A 46 4.88 20.57 -8.74
CA PHE A 46 4.41 21.89 -9.14
C PHE A 46 2.94 22.10 -8.78
N THR A 47 2.44 23.31 -9.07
CA THR A 47 1.00 23.60 -9.05
C THR A 47 0.56 24.15 -10.40
N ASP A 48 -0.67 23.82 -10.81
CA ASP A 48 -1.29 24.47 -11.97
C ASP A 48 -1.71 25.93 -11.68
N ASN A 49 -2.33 26.59 -12.65
CA ASN A 49 -2.78 27.98 -12.52
C ASN A 49 -3.85 28.20 -11.44
N ASP A 50 -4.54 27.15 -11.01
CA ASP A 50 -5.53 27.19 -9.93
C ASP A 50 -4.93 26.74 -8.58
N GLY A 51 -3.62 26.51 -8.51
CA GLY A 51 -2.94 26.03 -7.31
C GLY A 51 -3.24 24.56 -7.00
N ARG A 52 -3.55 23.72 -8.01
CA ARG A 52 -3.72 22.27 -7.80
C ARG A 52 -2.35 21.59 -7.72
N PRO A 53 -2.05 20.83 -6.65
CA PRO A 53 -0.81 20.07 -6.54
C PRO A 53 -0.67 19.01 -7.64
N MET A 54 0.49 18.98 -8.28
CA MET A 54 0.81 18.01 -9.34
C MET A 54 2.25 17.52 -9.23
N TYR A 55 2.50 16.33 -9.78
CA TYR A 55 3.84 15.81 -9.99
C TYR A 55 4.01 15.18 -11.39
N SER A 56 5.26 15.07 -11.84
CA SER A 56 5.68 14.26 -12.98
C SER A 56 6.89 13.43 -12.61
N VAL A 57 7.13 12.34 -13.36
CA VAL A 57 8.32 11.49 -13.20
C VAL A 57 9.01 11.35 -14.54
N LEU A 58 10.31 11.61 -14.57
CA LEU A 58 11.18 11.42 -15.71
C LEU A 58 12.20 10.33 -15.42
N ARG A 59 12.48 9.48 -16.41
CA ARG A 59 13.61 8.55 -16.41
C ARG A 59 14.60 8.98 -17.49
N GLN A 60 15.81 9.33 -17.08
CA GLN A 60 16.87 9.81 -17.98
C GLN A 60 16.37 10.94 -18.90
N GLY A 61 15.58 11.87 -18.35
CA GLY A 61 15.02 13.01 -19.06
C GLY A 61 13.79 12.73 -19.94
N ARG A 62 13.31 11.48 -20.02
CA ARG A 62 12.07 11.12 -20.72
C ARG A 62 10.93 10.98 -19.71
N VAL A 63 9.76 11.56 -20.03
CA VAL A 63 8.58 11.47 -19.16
C VAL A 63 8.10 10.02 -19.09
N VAL A 64 7.95 9.50 -17.86
CA VAL A 64 7.36 8.20 -17.55
C VAL A 64 5.98 8.38 -16.94
N VAL A 65 5.85 9.36 -16.04
CA VAL A 65 4.56 9.81 -15.48
C VAL A 65 4.37 11.26 -15.89
N ALA A 66 3.36 11.50 -16.73
CA ALA A 66 2.90 12.81 -17.14
C ALA A 66 2.26 13.55 -15.94
N PRO A 67 2.05 14.88 -16.04
CA PRO A 67 1.43 15.67 -14.97
C PRO A 67 0.22 14.97 -14.34
N SER A 68 0.34 14.64 -13.05
CA SER A 68 -0.59 13.82 -12.28
C SER A 68 -0.96 14.55 -11.00
N LYS A 69 -2.27 14.62 -10.69
CA LYS A 69 -2.78 15.35 -9.52
C LYS A 69 -2.49 14.65 -8.20
N LEU A 70 -2.47 15.45 -7.14
CA LEU A 70 -2.39 15.04 -5.74
C LEU A 70 -3.46 15.79 -4.95
N GLY A 71 -4.04 15.17 -3.92
CA GLY A 71 -5.04 15.83 -3.07
C GLY A 71 -6.09 14.88 -2.47
N PHE A 72 -7.10 15.46 -1.82
CA PHE A 72 -8.12 14.71 -1.09
C PHE A 72 -9.50 15.36 -1.14
N LEU A 73 -10.52 14.52 -1.23
CA LEU A 73 -11.89 14.87 -0.89
C LEU A 73 -12.14 14.41 0.55
N LEU A 74 -12.56 15.35 1.41
CA LEU A 74 -12.90 15.07 2.80
C LEU A 74 -14.43 14.99 2.95
N THR A 75 -14.90 14.16 3.89
CA THR A 75 -16.35 13.95 4.08
C THR A 75 -17.02 15.03 4.92
N ASP A 76 -16.26 15.73 5.76
CA ASP A 76 -16.74 16.69 6.75
C ASP A 76 -16.04 18.06 6.67
N ALA A 77 -15.22 18.28 5.64
CA ALA A 77 -14.49 19.53 5.42
C ALA A 77 -14.30 19.82 3.92
N PRO A 78 -13.97 21.06 3.51
CA PRO A 78 -13.63 21.36 2.12
C PRO A 78 -12.49 20.49 1.61
N ALA A 79 -12.53 20.14 0.32
CA ALA A 79 -11.45 19.38 -0.34
C ALA A 79 -10.09 20.07 -0.20
N ILE A 80 -9.02 19.29 -0.21
CA ILE A 80 -7.63 19.74 -0.31
C ILE A 80 -7.17 19.41 -1.72
N GLU A 81 -7.48 20.29 -2.68
CA GLU A 81 -7.28 20.01 -4.11
C GLU A 81 -6.78 21.19 -4.94
N ARG A 82 -6.97 22.44 -4.47
CA ARG A 82 -6.69 23.68 -5.22
C ARG A 82 -6.38 24.84 -4.29
N GLY A 83 -5.80 25.90 -4.81
CA GLY A 83 -5.42 27.08 -4.03
C GLY A 83 -4.27 26.78 -3.05
N LEU A 84 -3.41 25.82 -3.36
CA LEU A 84 -2.21 25.52 -2.58
C LEU A 84 -0.99 26.21 -3.19
N ALA A 85 -0.13 26.74 -2.34
CA ALA A 85 1.23 27.14 -2.70
C ALA A 85 2.21 26.02 -2.34
N ILE A 86 3.24 25.87 -3.17
CA ILE A 86 4.30 24.88 -3.02
C ILE A 86 5.56 25.54 -2.45
N THR A 87 6.18 24.87 -1.48
CA THR A 87 7.57 25.12 -1.09
C THR A 87 8.30 23.77 -0.98
N ALA A 88 9.56 23.72 -1.38
CA ALA A 88 10.33 22.48 -1.35
C ALA A 88 11.70 22.70 -0.73
N GLY A 89 12.12 21.77 0.12
CA GLY A 89 13.46 21.74 0.71
C GLY A 89 14.49 21.13 -0.26
N GLN A 90 15.75 21.14 0.18
CA GLN A 90 16.80 20.33 -0.47
C GLN A 90 16.59 18.85 -0.14
N PRO A 91 16.80 17.92 -1.10
CA PRO A 91 16.76 16.50 -0.82
C PRO A 91 17.85 16.08 0.18
N VAL A 92 17.58 15.03 0.96
CA VAL A 92 18.53 14.39 1.87
C VAL A 92 18.85 13.00 1.34
N THR A 93 20.12 12.69 1.15
CA THR A 93 20.56 11.36 0.72
C THR A 93 20.68 10.42 1.90
N VAL A 94 20.12 9.22 1.74
CA VAL A 94 20.31 8.07 2.65
C VAL A 94 20.96 6.95 1.86
N ASP A 95 21.99 6.34 2.42
CA ASP A 95 22.68 5.17 1.87
C ASP A 95 23.08 4.25 3.02
N ASP A 96 22.21 3.30 3.34
CA ASP A 96 22.47 2.29 4.35
C ASP A 96 22.17 0.88 3.84
N THR A 97 22.45 -0.12 4.68
CA THR A 97 22.20 -1.52 4.37
C THR A 97 21.72 -2.21 5.64
N TRP A 98 20.64 -2.96 5.52
CA TRP A 98 20.04 -3.70 6.63
C TRP A 98 19.98 -5.20 6.31
N GLU A 99 19.90 -6.01 7.36
CA GLU A 99 19.88 -7.47 7.27
C GLU A 99 18.47 -8.00 7.49
N GLN A 100 17.99 -8.86 6.58
CA GLN A 100 16.73 -9.57 6.76
C GLN A 100 16.92 -10.76 7.71
N PRO A 101 16.00 -11.00 8.66
CA PRO A 101 16.02 -12.23 9.46
C PRO A 101 15.76 -13.48 8.59
N TRP A 102 14.98 -13.31 7.52
CA TRP A 102 14.71 -14.26 6.45
C TRP A 102 14.23 -13.48 5.24
N GLY A 103 14.46 -14.00 4.03
CA GLY A 103 14.02 -13.34 2.80
C GLY A 103 14.75 -13.86 1.57
N GLU A 104 14.43 -13.26 0.44
CA GLU A 104 15.05 -13.49 -0.86
C GLU A 104 16.54 -13.12 -0.91
N ARG A 105 16.96 -12.18 -0.04
CA ARG A 105 18.36 -11.75 0.11
C ARG A 105 18.67 -11.44 1.57
N ARG A 106 19.90 -11.74 2.00
CA ARG A 106 20.34 -11.47 3.38
C ARG A 106 20.51 -9.98 3.67
N PHE A 107 21.18 -9.25 2.79
CA PHE A 107 21.44 -7.82 2.95
C PHE A 107 20.70 -7.01 1.88
N ILE A 108 19.98 -5.99 2.32
CA ILE A 108 19.23 -5.08 1.45
C ILE A 108 19.84 -3.69 1.58
N ARG A 109 20.30 -3.14 0.46
CA ARG A 109 20.75 -1.74 0.41
C ARG A 109 19.53 -0.83 0.28
N ASN A 110 19.56 0.27 1.01
CA ASN A 110 18.53 1.29 1.02
C ASN A 110 19.19 2.63 0.68
N HIS A 111 19.15 2.96 -0.62
CA HIS A 111 19.86 4.10 -1.19
C HIS A 111 18.91 4.97 -1.97
N TYR A 112 18.56 6.13 -1.41
CA TYR A 112 17.60 7.05 -2.00
C TYR A 112 17.88 8.50 -1.62
N ASN A 113 17.29 9.41 -2.39
CA ASN A 113 17.13 10.80 -1.99
C ASN A 113 15.72 11.02 -1.43
N GLU A 114 15.61 11.44 -0.18
CA GLU A 114 14.37 11.89 0.44
C GLU A 114 14.11 13.35 0.11
N TRP A 115 12.92 13.66 -0.39
CA TRP A 115 12.58 15.02 -0.77
C TRP A 115 11.18 15.38 -0.30
N ARG A 116 11.09 16.42 0.52
CA ARG A 116 9.84 16.93 1.08
C ARG A 116 9.36 18.16 0.32
N VAL A 117 8.11 18.08 -0.11
CA VAL A 117 7.37 19.17 -0.75
C VAL A 117 6.20 19.53 0.15
N VAL A 118 6.15 20.78 0.58
CA VAL A 118 5.10 21.32 1.43
C VAL A 118 4.05 22.00 0.56
N TYR A 119 2.80 21.58 0.69
CA TYR A 119 1.65 22.27 0.10
C TYR A 119 0.81 22.91 1.20
N ALA A 120 0.55 24.21 1.06
CA ALA A 120 -0.26 24.96 2.02
C ALA A 120 -1.31 25.81 1.30
N GLU A 121 -2.55 25.78 1.79
CA GLU A 121 -3.62 26.63 1.25
C GLU A 121 -3.27 28.11 1.43
N THR A 122 -3.39 28.89 0.36
CA THR A 122 -3.08 30.33 0.37
C THR A 122 -4.21 31.19 0.95
N GLY A 123 -5.35 30.58 1.28
CA GLY A 123 -6.52 31.24 1.85
C GLY A 123 -7.42 30.23 2.55
N GLY A 124 -8.56 30.69 3.06
CA GLY A 124 -9.51 29.81 3.75
C GLY A 124 -8.93 29.23 5.04
N LEU A 125 -8.98 27.90 5.18
CA LEU A 125 -8.56 27.19 6.39
C LEU A 125 -7.04 27.14 6.59
N GLN A 126 -6.26 27.54 5.58
CA GLN A 126 -4.79 27.58 5.62
C GLN A 126 -4.16 26.25 6.04
N ARG A 127 -4.77 25.14 5.57
CA ARG A 127 -4.31 23.79 5.91
C ARG A 127 -3.02 23.47 5.16
N ARG A 128 -2.19 22.63 5.79
CA ARG A 128 -0.94 22.11 5.24
C ARG A 128 -1.02 20.60 5.07
N VAL A 129 -0.58 20.11 3.92
CA VAL A 129 -0.31 18.69 3.66
C VAL A 129 1.03 18.60 2.94
N ASP A 130 1.93 17.78 3.48
CA ASP A 130 3.24 17.56 2.85
C ASP A 130 3.17 16.32 1.96
N VAL A 131 3.99 16.29 0.92
CA VAL A 131 4.29 15.09 0.14
C VAL A 131 5.77 14.81 0.28
N VAL A 132 6.09 13.62 0.79
CA VAL A 132 7.46 13.14 0.95
C VAL A 132 7.72 12.09 -0.13
N PHE A 133 8.73 12.35 -0.96
CA PHE A 133 9.22 11.43 -1.97
C PHE A 133 10.50 10.75 -1.48
N ARG A 134 10.66 9.46 -1.78
CA ARG A 134 11.92 8.73 -1.72
C ARG A 134 12.26 8.24 -3.11
N LEU A 135 13.35 8.75 -3.67
CA LEU A 135 13.77 8.51 -5.05
C LEU A 135 14.93 7.52 -5.09
N TYR A 136 14.67 6.32 -5.60
CA TYR A 136 15.65 5.27 -5.87
C TYR A 136 15.95 5.26 -7.38
N ASP A 137 17.03 4.59 -7.80
CA ASP A 137 17.35 4.51 -9.23
C ASP A 137 16.41 3.57 -10.00
N ASP A 138 15.77 2.63 -9.31
CA ASP A 138 14.84 1.61 -9.83
C ASP A 138 13.37 1.92 -9.53
N GLY A 139 13.07 3.05 -8.88
CA GLY A 139 11.70 3.44 -8.57
C GLY A 139 11.59 4.61 -7.61
N LEU A 140 10.35 4.94 -7.24
CA LEU A 140 10.07 5.94 -6.21
C LEU A 140 8.91 5.50 -5.32
N GLY A 141 8.94 5.95 -4.07
CA GLY A 141 7.80 5.98 -3.18
C GLY A 141 7.43 7.42 -2.86
N PHE A 142 6.14 7.73 -2.76
CA PHE A 142 5.70 8.99 -2.15
C PHE A 142 4.52 8.79 -1.21
N ARG A 143 4.43 9.59 -0.16
CA ARG A 143 3.31 9.58 0.79
C ARG A 143 2.92 10.98 1.18
N TYR A 144 1.70 11.14 1.64
CA TYR A 144 1.24 12.37 2.24
C TYR A 144 1.49 12.34 3.74
N GLU A 145 1.90 13.46 4.31
CA GLU A 145 2.00 13.64 5.76
C GLU A 145 1.06 14.76 6.18
N PHE A 146 0.14 14.43 7.08
CA PHE A 146 -0.80 15.37 7.69
C PHE A 146 -0.20 15.83 9.01
N PRO A 147 0.41 17.02 9.09
CA PRO A 147 0.96 17.52 10.35
C PRO A 147 -0.15 17.88 11.33
N ASP A 148 0.21 17.91 12.62
CA ASP A 148 -0.68 18.45 13.63
C ASP A 148 -0.96 19.95 13.36
N GLN A 149 -2.24 20.32 13.25
CA GLN A 149 -2.65 21.67 12.90
C GLN A 149 -4.04 22.02 13.44
N PRO A 150 -4.32 23.30 13.77
CA PRO A 150 -5.59 23.69 14.37
C PRO A 150 -6.82 23.41 13.48
N ALA A 151 -6.70 23.62 12.17
CA ALA A 151 -7.82 23.55 11.24
C ALA A 151 -8.15 22.12 10.75
N LEU A 152 -7.38 21.11 11.17
CA LEU A 152 -7.55 19.73 10.70
C LEU A 152 -6.95 18.72 11.69
N LYS A 153 -7.59 18.55 12.85
CA LYS A 153 -7.17 17.58 13.89
C LYS A 153 -7.57 16.15 13.56
N THR A 154 -8.82 15.96 13.11
CA THR A 154 -9.30 14.68 12.59
C THR A 154 -9.46 14.79 11.08
N VAL A 155 -8.90 13.86 10.33
CA VAL A 155 -9.01 13.78 8.87
C VAL A 155 -9.96 12.63 8.53
N ARG A 156 -11.05 12.94 7.83
CA ARG A 156 -12.01 11.97 7.31
C ARG A 156 -11.96 11.99 5.78
N ILE A 157 -11.21 11.05 5.22
CA ILE A 157 -10.94 10.96 3.79
C ILE A 157 -12.08 10.21 3.13
N GLY A 158 -12.80 10.89 2.24
CA GLY A 158 -13.78 10.26 1.36
C GLY A 158 -13.13 9.73 0.08
N SER A 159 -12.16 10.45 -0.46
CA SER A 159 -11.39 9.99 -1.63
C SER A 159 -9.99 10.61 -1.65
N GLU A 160 -9.04 9.83 -2.15
CA GLU A 160 -7.70 10.28 -2.48
C GLU A 160 -7.64 10.61 -3.98
N LEU A 161 -7.13 11.80 -4.33
CA LEU A 161 -7.09 12.33 -5.71
C LEU A 161 -5.77 12.01 -6.43
N THR A 162 -4.92 11.17 -5.85
CA THR A 162 -3.63 10.76 -6.43
C THR A 162 -3.82 10.15 -7.81
N GLU A 163 -3.10 10.67 -8.80
CA GLU A 163 -3.08 10.16 -10.16
C GLU A 163 -1.74 9.51 -10.53
N PHE A 164 -1.81 8.60 -11.50
CA PHE A 164 -0.68 7.94 -12.16
C PHE A 164 -0.92 7.97 -13.67
N ASN A 165 -0.54 9.08 -14.29
CA ASN A 165 -0.71 9.27 -15.73
C ASN A 165 0.51 8.75 -16.49
N LEU A 166 0.51 7.47 -16.89
CA LEU A 166 1.65 6.89 -17.59
C LEU A 166 1.80 7.52 -18.98
N ALA A 167 3.02 7.94 -19.33
CA ALA A 167 3.28 8.69 -20.57
C ALA A 167 3.16 7.84 -21.85
N GLU A 168 3.32 6.52 -21.73
CA GLU A 168 3.27 5.59 -22.84
C GLU A 168 2.06 4.67 -22.76
N ASN A 169 1.43 4.43 -23.90
CA ASN A 169 0.56 3.28 -24.08
C ASN A 169 1.39 1.98 -24.01
N GLY A 170 0.72 0.86 -23.73
CA GLY A 170 1.38 -0.42 -23.57
C GLY A 170 0.40 -1.54 -23.27
N GLU A 171 0.95 -2.65 -22.77
CA GLU A 171 0.22 -3.80 -22.28
C GLU A 171 0.23 -3.80 -20.74
N ALA A 172 -0.92 -3.99 -20.12
CA ALA A 172 -1.08 -4.12 -18.67
C ALA A 172 -1.30 -5.59 -18.30
N LEU A 173 -0.69 -6.01 -17.18
CA LEU A 173 -1.01 -7.22 -16.44
C LEU A 173 -1.68 -6.81 -15.12
N TRP A 174 -2.92 -7.25 -14.91
CA TRP A 174 -3.75 -6.79 -13.80
C TRP A 174 -4.81 -7.82 -13.39
N CYS A 175 -5.29 -7.71 -12.15
CA CYS A 175 -6.50 -8.39 -11.68
C CYS A 175 -7.61 -7.34 -11.46
N PRO A 176 -8.88 -7.68 -11.73
CA PRO A 176 -9.99 -6.75 -11.53
C PRO A 176 -10.20 -6.44 -10.04
N ALA A 177 -10.41 -5.16 -9.73
CA ALA A 177 -10.83 -4.74 -8.39
C ALA A 177 -12.36 -4.82 -8.23
N TRP A 178 -12.83 -4.95 -6.99
CA TRP A 178 -14.25 -4.96 -6.60
C TRP A 178 -15.04 -6.21 -7.02
N GLU A 179 -14.34 -7.26 -7.41
CA GLU A 179 -14.96 -8.52 -7.74
C GLU A 179 -15.14 -9.40 -6.50
N TRP A 180 -16.12 -10.30 -6.55
CA TRP A 180 -16.59 -11.07 -5.39
C TRP A 180 -15.50 -11.97 -4.78
N ASN A 181 -14.54 -12.45 -5.58
CA ASN A 181 -13.51 -13.38 -5.15
C ASN A 181 -12.17 -12.72 -4.81
N ARG A 182 -12.20 -11.44 -4.38
CA ARG A 182 -11.03 -10.76 -3.79
C ARG A 182 -9.85 -10.75 -4.78
N GLU A 183 -8.64 -11.15 -4.35
CA GLU A 183 -7.43 -11.23 -5.18
C GLU A 183 -7.28 -12.55 -5.96
N GLU A 184 -8.23 -13.50 -5.85
CA GLU A 184 -8.12 -14.85 -6.44
C GLU A 184 -8.64 -14.91 -7.89
N TYR A 185 -8.06 -14.06 -8.74
CA TYR A 185 -8.33 -14.02 -10.18
C TYR A 185 -7.08 -14.39 -11.00
N LEU A 186 -7.30 -14.91 -12.19
CA LEU A 186 -6.24 -14.97 -13.20
C LEU A 186 -5.93 -13.54 -13.68
N TYR A 187 -4.65 -13.28 -13.96
CA TYR A 187 -4.24 -12.01 -14.51
C TYR A 187 -4.78 -11.81 -15.93
N ASP A 188 -5.45 -10.68 -16.13
CA ASP A 188 -5.76 -10.16 -17.45
C ASP A 188 -4.52 -9.54 -18.08
N ARG A 189 -4.40 -9.73 -19.40
CA ARG A 189 -3.37 -9.13 -20.23
C ARG A 189 -4.03 -8.36 -21.35
N THR A 190 -4.05 -7.03 -21.23
CA THR A 190 -4.80 -6.16 -22.14
C THR A 190 -3.98 -4.93 -22.53
N PRO A 191 -4.37 -4.19 -23.58
CA PRO A 191 -3.95 -2.79 -23.71
C PRO A 191 -4.26 -2.01 -22.42
N ILE A 192 -3.37 -1.08 -22.04
CA ILE A 192 -3.51 -0.29 -20.81
C ILE A 192 -4.81 0.55 -20.77
N ASP A 193 -5.29 1.01 -21.93
CA ASP A 193 -6.52 1.79 -22.05
C ASP A 193 -7.81 0.94 -21.99
N ALA A 194 -7.68 -0.39 -21.99
CA ALA A 194 -8.77 -1.33 -21.75
C ALA A 194 -8.94 -1.67 -20.25
N VAL A 195 -8.01 -1.24 -19.39
CA VAL A 195 -8.12 -1.46 -17.93
C VAL A 195 -9.31 -0.66 -17.39
N GLY A 196 -10.16 -1.33 -16.61
CA GLY A 196 -11.26 -0.68 -15.88
C GLY A 196 -10.81 -0.23 -14.49
N SER A 197 -11.06 -1.09 -13.52
CA SER A 197 -10.58 -0.94 -12.14
C SER A 197 -9.68 -2.14 -11.82
N ALA A 198 -8.44 -1.88 -11.42
CA ALA A 198 -7.43 -2.88 -11.17
C ALA A 198 -6.98 -2.88 -9.71
N GLN A 199 -6.66 -4.06 -9.19
CA GLN A 199 -5.92 -4.19 -7.94
C GLN A 199 -4.45 -3.80 -8.15
N THR A 200 -3.72 -3.55 -7.05
CA THR A 200 -2.27 -3.40 -7.09
C THR A 200 -1.57 -4.63 -6.51
N PRO A 201 -0.37 -5.03 -7.00
CA PRO A 201 0.43 -4.38 -8.04
C PRO A 201 -0.16 -4.50 -9.44
N MET A 202 -0.29 -3.38 -10.15
CA MET A 202 -0.61 -3.36 -11.58
C MET A 202 0.68 -3.10 -12.36
N THR A 203 1.02 -4.02 -13.27
CA THR A 203 2.26 -3.92 -14.05
C THR A 203 1.97 -3.56 -15.50
N VAL A 204 2.69 -2.60 -16.05
CA VAL A 204 2.57 -2.15 -17.44
C VAL A 204 3.91 -2.30 -18.15
N LYS A 205 3.89 -2.92 -19.33
CA LYS A 205 4.97 -2.86 -20.31
C LYS A 205 4.63 -1.81 -21.37
N GLY A 206 5.30 -0.67 -21.32
CA GLY A 206 5.18 0.41 -22.30
C GLY A 206 5.67 -0.01 -23.70
N ARG A 207 5.26 0.72 -24.73
CA ARG A 207 5.69 0.48 -26.13
C ARG A 207 7.20 0.59 -26.32
N SER A 208 7.89 1.39 -25.51
CA SER A 208 9.36 1.46 -25.50
C SER A 208 10.04 0.20 -24.94
N GLY A 209 9.29 -0.68 -24.28
CA GLY A 209 9.80 -1.81 -23.52
C GLY A 209 10.02 -1.50 -22.04
N LEU A 210 9.87 -0.25 -21.60
CA LEU A 210 9.94 0.13 -20.18
C LEU A 210 8.83 -0.57 -19.39
N HIS A 211 9.18 -1.11 -18.23
CA HIS A 211 8.24 -1.73 -17.31
C HIS A 211 7.98 -0.79 -16.13
N VAL A 212 6.72 -0.60 -15.78
CA VAL A 212 6.28 0.19 -14.63
C VAL A 212 5.32 -0.65 -13.79
N SER A 213 5.56 -0.77 -12.48
CA SER A 213 4.61 -1.37 -11.54
C SER A 213 4.11 -0.32 -10.55
N ILE A 214 2.78 -0.17 -10.46
CA ILE A 214 2.11 0.71 -9.51
C ILE A 214 1.63 -0.13 -8.33
N HIS A 215 2.05 0.23 -7.12
CA HIS A 215 1.65 -0.44 -5.88
C HIS A 215 1.67 0.53 -4.68
N GLU A 216 1.58 -0.01 -3.47
CA GLU A 216 1.76 0.72 -2.23
C GLU A 216 2.65 -0.04 -1.24
N ALA A 217 3.15 0.65 -0.22
CA ALA A 217 3.94 0.06 0.86
C ALA A 217 3.56 0.66 2.22
N ALA A 218 3.73 -0.11 3.29
CA ALA A 218 3.35 0.26 4.66
C ALA A 218 1.87 0.69 4.80
N CYS A 219 0.95 -0.14 4.29
CA CYS A 219 -0.49 0.06 4.48
C CYS A 219 -0.90 -0.25 5.92
N ILE A 220 -0.80 0.75 6.79
CA ILE A 220 -1.06 0.67 8.23
C ILE A 220 -2.06 1.75 8.61
N ASP A 221 -3.13 1.37 9.33
CA ASP A 221 -4.21 2.27 9.76
C ASP A 221 -4.77 3.14 8.61
N TYR A 222 -4.90 2.55 7.42
CA TYR A 222 -5.36 3.19 6.19
C TYR A 222 -6.06 2.17 5.30
N ALA A 223 -6.88 2.63 4.36
CA ALA A 223 -7.55 1.77 3.39
C ALA A 223 -6.61 1.35 2.26
N GLY A 224 -6.68 0.08 1.84
CA GLY A 224 -5.95 -0.41 0.66
C GLY A 224 -6.31 0.36 -0.61
N MET A 225 -5.35 0.49 -1.52
CA MET A 225 -5.46 1.23 -2.76
C MET A 225 -5.67 0.30 -3.96
N ASN A 226 -6.81 0.44 -4.61
CA ASN A 226 -7.03 -0.01 -5.99
C ASN A 226 -6.75 1.14 -6.98
N LEU A 227 -6.75 0.84 -8.27
CA LEU A 227 -6.56 1.79 -9.35
C LEU A 227 -7.81 1.84 -10.23
N ARG A 228 -8.34 3.03 -10.47
CA ARG A 228 -9.41 3.24 -11.45
C ARG A 228 -8.89 4.03 -12.63
N ARG A 229 -9.03 3.50 -13.84
CA ARG A 229 -8.70 4.26 -15.04
C ARG A 229 -9.68 5.42 -15.21
N SER A 230 -9.18 6.64 -15.38
CA SER A 230 -10.01 7.81 -15.66
C SER A 230 -10.14 8.03 -17.17
N GLU A 231 -9.02 8.13 -17.88
CA GLU A 231 -8.97 8.39 -19.31
C GLU A 231 -7.61 7.96 -19.85
N ALA A 232 -7.54 7.50 -21.11
CA ALA A 232 -6.31 7.02 -21.74
C ALA A 232 -5.47 6.14 -20.79
N THR A 233 -4.25 6.58 -20.46
CA THR A 233 -3.27 5.92 -19.59
C THR A 233 -3.24 6.48 -18.17
N ASN A 234 -4.24 7.28 -17.78
CA ASN A 234 -4.34 7.89 -16.45
C ASN A 234 -5.17 7.02 -15.49
N PHE A 235 -4.57 6.72 -14.35
CA PHE A 235 -5.19 5.97 -13.25
C PHE A 235 -5.28 6.85 -12.02
N ARG A 236 -6.34 6.65 -11.23
CA ARG A 236 -6.53 7.31 -9.93
C ARG A 236 -6.51 6.28 -8.81
N ALA A 237 -5.97 6.68 -7.66
CA ALA A 237 -6.15 5.93 -6.43
C ALA A 237 -7.66 5.76 -6.13
N GLN A 238 -8.06 4.53 -5.81
CA GLN A 238 -9.41 4.19 -5.41
C GLN A 238 -9.32 3.39 -4.10
N LEU A 239 -9.46 4.10 -2.99
CA LEU A 239 -9.38 3.50 -1.65
C LEU A 239 -10.55 2.53 -1.43
N THR A 240 -10.26 1.39 -0.79
CA THR A 240 -11.29 0.50 -0.24
C THR A 240 -12.19 1.28 0.72
N PRO A 241 -13.52 1.26 0.50
CA PRO A 241 -14.44 1.95 1.40
C PRO A 241 -14.30 1.46 2.84
N GLY A 242 -14.50 2.38 3.79
CA GLY A 242 -14.59 2.05 5.21
C GLY A 242 -16.01 1.67 5.62
N LEU A 243 -16.22 1.44 6.92
CA LEU A 243 -17.54 1.18 7.51
C LEU A 243 -18.42 2.44 7.59
N THR A 244 -17.87 3.61 7.31
CA THR A 244 -18.57 4.90 7.33
C THR A 244 -18.57 5.53 5.94
N ASN A 245 -19.09 6.74 5.80
CA ASN A 245 -18.96 7.50 4.56
C ASN A 245 -17.52 7.91 4.22
N ALA A 246 -16.58 7.83 5.19
CA ALA A 246 -15.16 8.01 4.96
C ALA A 246 -14.48 6.66 4.76
N ALA A 247 -13.61 6.58 3.74
CA ALA A 247 -12.71 5.45 3.54
C ALA A 247 -11.67 5.35 4.66
N VAL A 248 -11.21 6.50 5.17
CA VAL A 248 -10.22 6.57 6.25
C VAL A 248 -10.59 7.65 7.26
N VAL A 249 -10.48 7.34 8.55
CA VAL A 249 -10.62 8.29 9.65
C VAL A 249 -9.37 8.22 10.52
N ARG A 250 -8.61 9.33 10.64
CA ARG A 250 -7.38 9.40 11.44
C ARG A 250 -7.23 10.71 12.19
N GLN A 251 -6.49 10.67 13.30
CA GLN A 251 -6.05 11.88 14.01
C GLN A 251 -4.69 12.32 13.45
N ALA A 252 -4.53 13.61 13.18
CA ALA A 252 -3.24 14.20 12.89
C ALA A 252 -2.39 14.28 14.18
N PRO A 253 -1.06 14.06 14.11
CA PRO A 253 -0.30 13.79 12.91
C PRO A 253 -0.36 12.31 12.46
N PHE A 254 -0.45 12.07 11.15
CA PHE A 254 -0.31 10.74 10.56
C PHE A 254 0.17 10.83 9.10
N ASN A 255 0.56 9.67 8.55
CA ASN A 255 1.00 9.54 7.17
C ASN A 255 0.07 8.58 6.41
N THR A 256 -0.11 8.81 5.12
CA THR A 256 -0.65 7.78 4.24
C THR A 256 0.38 6.66 4.06
N PRO A 257 -0.04 5.48 3.57
CA PRO A 257 0.88 4.52 2.98
C PRO A 257 1.66 5.17 1.84
N TRP A 258 2.81 4.58 1.50
CA TRP A 258 3.56 4.97 0.32
C TRP A 258 2.81 4.53 -0.93
N ARG A 259 2.78 5.38 -1.95
CA ARG A 259 2.42 5.03 -3.33
C ARG A 259 3.71 4.82 -4.09
N THR A 260 3.84 3.67 -4.74
CA THR A 260 5.11 3.23 -5.31
C THR A 260 5.03 3.06 -6.82
N LEU A 261 6.09 3.49 -7.49
CA LEU A 261 6.35 3.24 -8.89
C LEU A 261 7.70 2.54 -9.00
N GLN A 262 7.70 1.24 -9.26
CA GLN A 262 8.91 0.54 -9.70
C GLN A 262 9.05 0.75 -11.21
N ILE A 263 10.23 1.14 -11.69
CA ILE A 263 10.48 1.51 -13.08
C ILE A 263 11.77 0.85 -13.56
N ALA A 264 11.66 -0.11 -14.47
CA ALA A 264 12.77 -0.93 -14.90
C ALA A 264 12.80 -1.14 -16.43
N ASP A 265 13.96 -1.49 -16.97
CA ASP A 265 14.12 -1.78 -18.41
C ASP A 265 13.45 -3.10 -18.84
N ASN A 266 13.16 -4.00 -17.90
CA ASN A 266 12.52 -5.28 -18.14
C ASN A 266 11.81 -5.80 -16.88
N GLY A 267 11.02 -6.86 -17.03
CA GLY A 267 10.30 -7.49 -15.91
C GLY A 267 11.20 -8.01 -14.78
N ALA A 268 12.39 -8.53 -15.08
CA ALA A 268 13.32 -8.98 -14.04
C ALA A 268 13.79 -7.83 -13.15
N GLY A 269 14.02 -6.64 -13.73
CA GLY A 269 14.37 -5.45 -12.95
C GLY A 269 13.29 -5.00 -11.97
N LEU A 270 12.00 -5.30 -12.23
CA LEU A 270 10.93 -5.07 -11.25
C LEU A 270 11.05 -6.03 -10.06
N ILE A 271 11.39 -7.30 -10.31
CA ILE A 271 11.53 -8.34 -9.27
C ILE A 271 12.76 -8.10 -8.40
N GLU A 272 13.85 -7.62 -9.00
CA GLU A 272 15.11 -7.40 -8.28
C GLU A 272 15.07 -6.16 -7.36
N SER A 273 14.05 -5.33 -7.47
CA SER A 273 13.90 -4.10 -6.71
C SER A 273 13.45 -4.37 -5.26
N SER A 274 14.13 -3.75 -4.30
CA SER A 274 13.80 -3.84 -2.87
C SER A 274 12.96 -2.67 -2.37
N LEU A 275 12.36 -1.90 -3.30
CA LEU A 275 11.61 -0.67 -3.01
C LEU A 275 10.54 -0.87 -1.94
N ILE A 276 9.74 -1.93 -2.04
CA ILE A 276 8.62 -2.17 -1.11
C ILE A 276 9.14 -2.39 0.32
N LEU A 277 10.16 -3.24 0.51
CA LEU A 277 10.75 -3.49 1.83
C LEU A 277 11.41 -2.23 2.41
N ASN A 278 12.16 -1.48 1.60
CA ASN A 278 12.85 -0.24 2.04
C ASN A 278 11.91 0.90 2.45
N LEU A 279 10.65 0.84 2.05
CA LEU A 279 9.62 1.82 2.43
C LEU A 279 8.86 1.46 3.72
N ASN A 280 9.08 0.27 4.27
CA ASN A 280 8.50 -0.14 5.55
C ASN A 280 9.40 0.26 6.72
N GLU A 281 8.78 0.38 7.90
CA GLU A 281 9.52 0.61 9.15
C GLU A 281 10.41 -0.60 9.48
N PRO A 282 11.58 -0.39 10.11
CA PRO A 282 12.39 -1.50 10.62
C PRO A 282 11.62 -2.41 11.57
N ASN A 283 12.11 -3.64 11.71
CA ASN A 283 11.56 -4.65 12.60
C ASN A 283 11.29 -4.09 14.02
N LYS A 284 10.04 -4.22 14.47
CA LYS A 284 9.58 -3.81 15.81
C LYS A 284 9.41 -4.96 16.80
N LEU A 285 9.62 -6.20 16.36
CA LEU A 285 9.47 -7.41 17.18
C LEU A 285 10.73 -7.74 18.00
N GLY A 286 11.84 -7.00 17.80
CA GLY A 286 13.11 -7.29 18.45
C GLY A 286 13.75 -8.58 17.91
N ASP A 287 14.21 -9.46 18.80
CA ASP A 287 14.78 -10.74 18.38
C ASP A 287 13.70 -11.66 17.80
N VAL A 288 13.92 -12.07 16.54
CA VAL A 288 13.05 -12.98 15.80
C VAL A 288 13.71 -14.33 15.52
N SER A 289 14.78 -14.66 16.24
CA SER A 289 15.49 -15.95 16.12
C SER A 289 14.65 -17.18 16.49
N TRP A 290 13.51 -16.95 17.16
CA TRP A 290 12.51 -17.95 17.48
C TRP A 290 11.78 -18.51 16.25
N PHE A 291 11.73 -17.78 15.13
CA PHE A 291 11.17 -18.26 13.88
C PHE A 291 12.27 -18.76 12.93
N LYS A 292 12.01 -19.89 12.27
CA LYS A 292 12.88 -20.43 11.21
C LYS A 292 12.03 -20.80 10.00
N PRO A 293 12.34 -20.29 8.80
CA PRO A 293 11.65 -20.72 7.58
C PRO A 293 11.69 -22.24 7.42
N MET A 294 10.56 -22.84 7.06
CA MET A 294 10.44 -24.28 6.86
C MET A 294 9.57 -24.61 5.65
N LYS A 295 9.85 -25.76 5.04
CA LYS A 295 8.89 -26.43 4.14
C LYS A 295 7.93 -27.26 4.96
N TYR A 296 6.68 -27.32 4.54
CA TYR A 296 5.63 -28.05 5.25
C TYR A 296 4.81 -28.93 4.31
N PHE A 297 4.05 -29.84 4.90
CA PHE A 297 3.02 -30.66 4.25
C PHE A 297 1.70 -30.49 5.02
N GLY A 298 0.59 -31.11 4.61
CA GLY A 298 -0.62 -30.97 5.42
C GLY A 298 -1.78 -31.89 5.09
N VAL A 299 -2.58 -32.14 6.12
CA VAL A 299 -3.97 -32.60 6.03
C VAL A 299 -4.75 -31.40 5.48
N TRP A 300 -4.81 -31.33 4.15
CA TRP A 300 -5.33 -30.16 3.43
C TRP A 300 -5.89 -30.53 2.05
N TRP A 301 -5.01 -30.98 1.15
CA TRP A 301 -5.35 -31.20 -0.26
C TRP A 301 -6.40 -32.30 -0.44
N GLU A 302 -6.46 -33.27 0.47
CA GLU A 302 -7.47 -34.32 0.46
C GLU A 302 -8.90 -33.81 0.65
N MET A 303 -9.10 -32.66 1.30
CA MET A 303 -10.42 -32.01 1.37
C MET A 303 -10.76 -31.28 0.07
N HIS A 304 -9.78 -30.61 -0.55
CA HIS A 304 -9.96 -29.97 -1.87
C HIS A 304 -10.25 -30.97 -3.00
N LEU A 305 -9.75 -32.20 -2.88
CA LEU A 305 -10.05 -33.30 -3.80
C LEU A 305 -11.32 -34.10 -3.43
N GLU A 306 -12.05 -33.69 -2.39
CA GLU A 306 -13.25 -34.39 -1.87
C GLU A 306 -13.01 -35.85 -1.43
N LEU A 307 -11.75 -36.22 -1.18
CA LEU A 307 -11.37 -37.53 -0.63
C LEU A 307 -11.66 -37.59 0.88
N LYS A 308 -11.54 -36.45 1.55
CA LYS A 308 -11.87 -36.21 2.96
C LYS A 308 -12.75 -34.98 3.12
N THR A 309 -13.25 -34.78 4.34
CA THR A 309 -14.03 -33.62 4.75
C THR A 309 -13.31 -32.85 5.86
N TRP A 310 -13.53 -31.54 5.93
CA TRP A 310 -13.23 -30.76 7.14
C TRP A 310 -14.19 -31.10 8.28
N ASN A 311 -15.45 -31.38 7.95
CA ASN A 311 -16.49 -31.69 8.93
C ASN A 311 -16.25 -33.07 9.55
N ALA A 312 -16.74 -33.26 10.78
CA ALA A 312 -16.66 -34.52 11.47
C ALA A 312 -17.45 -35.63 10.75
N GLY A 313 -17.01 -36.87 10.91
CA GLY A 313 -17.68 -38.04 10.34
C GLY A 313 -16.72 -39.04 9.70
N PRO A 314 -17.23 -40.05 8.96
CA PRO A 314 -16.42 -41.15 8.45
C PRO A 314 -15.29 -40.75 7.49
N LYS A 315 -15.40 -39.56 6.88
CA LYS A 315 -14.42 -39.00 5.95
C LYS A 315 -13.60 -37.85 6.55
N HIS A 316 -13.69 -37.61 7.86
CA HIS A 316 -12.96 -36.51 8.49
C HIS A 316 -11.45 -36.62 8.24
N GLY A 317 -10.84 -35.53 7.76
CA GLY A 317 -9.41 -35.44 7.45
C GLY A 317 -8.55 -35.30 8.70
N ALA A 318 -8.92 -34.37 9.60
CA ALA A 318 -8.16 -34.06 10.81
C ALA A 318 -8.43 -35.05 11.94
N THR A 319 -8.02 -36.29 11.74
CA THR A 319 -7.98 -37.30 12.81
C THR A 319 -6.57 -37.41 13.39
N THR A 320 -6.48 -37.87 14.63
CA THR A 320 -5.19 -38.15 15.30
C THR A 320 -4.34 -39.11 14.47
N GLU A 321 -4.95 -40.20 13.99
CA GLU A 321 -4.26 -41.23 13.19
C GLU A 321 -3.73 -40.66 11.87
N ASN A 322 -4.57 -39.95 11.11
CA ASN A 322 -4.16 -39.39 9.83
C ASN A 322 -3.05 -38.35 9.99
N THR A 323 -3.16 -37.51 11.02
CA THR A 323 -2.18 -36.47 11.32
C THR A 323 -0.83 -37.07 11.73
N ILE A 324 -0.83 -38.13 12.56
CA ILE A 324 0.39 -38.87 12.90
C ILE A 324 1.08 -39.44 11.65
N LYS A 325 0.32 -40.00 10.70
CA LYS A 325 0.88 -40.47 9.42
C LYS A 325 1.55 -39.35 8.62
N HIS A 326 0.92 -38.16 8.59
CA HIS A 326 1.48 -36.99 7.91
C HIS A 326 2.75 -36.47 8.61
N ILE A 327 2.78 -36.48 9.94
CA ILE A 327 3.97 -36.13 10.74
C ILE A 327 5.11 -37.10 10.47
N ASP A 328 4.85 -38.40 10.46
CA ASP A 328 5.88 -39.42 10.19
C ASP A 328 6.44 -39.28 8.77
N PHE A 329 5.60 -38.95 7.79
CA PHE A 329 6.03 -38.63 6.44
C PHE A 329 6.91 -37.36 6.42
N ALA A 330 6.45 -36.27 7.06
CA ALA A 330 7.20 -35.01 7.14
C ALA A 330 8.59 -35.23 7.76
N ALA A 331 8.66 -35.96 8.87
CA ALA A 331 9.92 -36.30 9.54
C ALA A 331 10.85 -37.11 8.64
N LYS A 332 10.32 -38.13 7.95
CA LYS A 332 11.08 -38.97 7.01
C LYS A 332 11.67 -38.17 5.84
N HIS A 333 11.01 -37.09 5.43
CA HIS A 333 11.36 -36.30 4.25
C HIS A 333 11.99 -34.93 4.57
N GLY A 334 12.30 -34.65 5.84
CA GLY A 334 12.96 -33.41 6.27
C GLY A 334 12.09 -32.17 6.09
N LEU A 335 10.77 -32.32 6.26
CA LEU A 335 9.82 -31.20 6.31
C LEU A 335 9.65 -30.77 7.76
N GLY A 336 9.63 -29.45 7.99
CA GLY A 336 9.62 -28.88 9.34
C GLY A 336 8.23 -28.80 9.98
N GLY A 337 7.15 -28.86 9.18
CA GLY A 337 5.80 -28.67 9.68
C GLY A 337 4.72 -29.48 8.97
N VAL A 338 3.61 -29.71 9.69
CA VAL A 338 2.37 -30.29 9.17
C VAL A 338 1.20 -29.35 9.49
N LEU A 339 0.55 -28.81 8.46
CA LEU A 339 -0.73 -28.10 8.57
C LEU A 339 -1.88 -29.09 8.74
N VAL A 340 -2.84 -28.76 9.59
CA VAL A 340 -4.06 -29.55 9.76
C VAL A 340 -5.27 -28.61 9.75
N GLU A 341 -6.11 -28.72 8.72
CA GLU A 341 -7.40 -28.04 8.68
C GLU A 341 -8.53 -29.00 9.06
N GLY A 342 -9.61 -28.47 9.66
CA GLY A 342 -10.72 -29.29 10.15
C GLY A 342 -10.55 -29.79 11.58
N TRP A 343 -9.46 -29.44 12.28
CA TRP A 343 -9.16 -29.98 13.61
C TRP A 343 -10.14 -29.53 14.71
N ASN A 344 -10.68 -28.34 14.57
CA ASN A 344 -11.48 -27.64 15.58
C ASN A 344 -12.98 -27.76 15.33
N LYS A 345 -13.82 -27.56 16.35
CA LYS A 345 -15.28 -27.50 16.15
C LYS A 345 -15.69 -26.29 15.30
N GLY A 346 -16.77 -26.44 14.54
CA GLY A 346 -17.40 -25.37 13.74
C GLY A 346 -17.35 -25.57 12.23
N TRP A 347 -16.73 -26.65 11.76
CA TRP A 347 -16.76 -27.02 10.34
C TRP A 347 -18.08 -27.67 9.94
N ASP A 348 -18.77 -28.33 10.88
CA ASP A 348 -20.04 -29.00 10.62
C ASP A 348 -21.09 -28.01 10.08
N GLY A 349 -21.73 -28.38 8.98
CA GLY A 349 -22.70 -27.53 8.30
C GLY A 349 -22.06 -26.60 7.27
N GLN A 350 -22.56 -25.36 7.21
CA GLN A 350 -22.14 -24.34 6.24
C GLN A 350 -21.09 -23.42 6.89
N TRP A 351 -19.82 -23.81 6.81
CA TRP A 351 -18.71 -23.02 7.34
C TRP A 351 -18.39 -21.78 6.49
N PHE A 352 -18.64 -21.87 5.18
CA PHE A 352 -18.39 -20.78 4.22
C PHE A 352 -19.26 -19.56 4.54
N ALA A 353 -18.63 -18.38 4.68
CA ALA A 353 -19.30 -17.09 4.91
C ALA A 353 -20.27 -17.06 6.12
N ASN A 354 -19.94 -17.80 7.19
CA ASN A 354 -20.73 -17.83 8.43
C ASN A 354 -19.83 -17.65 9.66
N GLY A 355 -18.93 -18.61 9.88
CA GLY A 355 -17.89 -18.51 10.91
C GLY A 355 -18.35 -18.56 12.37
N ALA A 356 -19.64 -18.41 12.65
CA ALA A 356 -20.17 -18.21 14.01
C ALA A 356 -19.97 -19.43 14.94
N ASP A 357 -19.85 -20.63 14.37
CA ASP A 357 -19.73 -21.88 15.12
C ASP A 357 -18.26 -22.29 15.38
N PHE A 358 -17.28 -21.55 14.82
CA PHE A 358 -15.87 -21.88 15.04
C PHE A 358 -15.47 -21.70 16.50
N SER A 359 -14.93 -22.77 17.08
CA SER A 359 -14.12 -22.69 18.29
C SER A 359 -12.65 -22.71 17.89
N PHE A 360 -11.85 -21.78 18.40
CA PHE A 360 -10.41 -21.78 18.16
C PHE A 360 -9.63 -22.45 19.30
N THR A 361 -10.34 -23.11 20.23
CA THR A 361 -9.75 -23.78 21.39
C THR A 361 -10.23 -25.22 21.59
N GLU A 362 -11.31 -25.63 20.93
CA GLU A 362 -11.89 -26.97 21.06
C GLU A 362 -11.70 -27.81 19.80
N ALA A 363 -10.99 -28.94 19.95
CA ALA A 363 -10.85 -29.95 18.91
C ALA A 363 -12.09 -30.83 18.75
N TYR A 364 -12.25 -31.47 17.58
CA TYR A 364 -13.17 -32.60 17.43
C TYR A 364 -12.72 -33.82 18.26
N PRO A 365 -13.63 -34.72 18.67
CA PRO A 365 -13.30 -35.86 19.53
C PRO A 365 -12.30 -36.87 18.94
N ASP A 366 -12.15 -36.91 17.62
CA ASP A 366 -11.21 -37.78 16.89
C ASP A 366 -9.84 -37.12 16.66
N PHE A 367 -9.64 -35.89 17.13
CA PHE A 367 -8.39 -35.15 17.09
C PHE A 367 -7.86 -34.81 18.49
N ASP A 368 -6.95 -35.64 18.99
CA ASP A 368 -6.21 -35.39 20.23
C ASP A 368 -5.02 -34.46 19.93
N ILE A 369 -5.27 -33.16 20.04
CA ILE A 369 -4.27 -32.13 19.76
C ILE A 369 -3.03 -32.24 20.65
N GLU A 370 -3.19 -32.68 21.91
CA GLU A 370 -2.09 -32.85 22.86
C GLU A 370 -1.17 -34.00 22.39
N ALA A 371 -1.76 -35.15 22.05
CA ALA A 371 -1.03 -36.31 21.53
C ALA A 371 -0.35 -36.02 20.19
N VAL A 372 -1.05 -35.33 19.28
CA VAL A 372 -0.51 -34.91 17.97
C VAL A 372 0.70 -34.00 18.15
N CYS A 373 0.59 -32.96 18.98
CA CYS A 373 1.69 -32.03 19.22
C CYS A 373 2.87 -32.72 19.93
N ALA A 374 2.60 -33.62 20.88
CA ALA A 374 3.64 -34.42 21.52
C ALA A 374 4.38 -35.33 20.53
N HIS A 375 3.66 -36.00 19.64
CA HIS A 375 4.24 -36.83 18.59
C HIS A 375 5.08 -36.00 17.62
N ALA A 376 4.54 -34.87 17.14
CA ALA A 376 5.26 -33.94 16.26
C ALA A 376 6.60 -33.51 16.87
N ARG A 377 6.59 -33.04 18.13
CA ARG A 377 7.81 -32.67 18.86
C ARG A 377 8.81 -33.82 18.96
N SER A 378 8.35 -35.06 19.22
CA SER A 378 9.22 -36.24 19.28
C SER A 378 9.91 -36.56 17.94
N LYS A 379 9.35 -36.07 16.83
CA LYS A 379 9.86 -36.26 15.47
C LYS A 379 10.63 -35.05 14.94
N GLY A 380 10.76 -33.97 15.72
CA GLY A 380 11.35 -32.71 15.26
C GLY A 380 10.50 -32.00 14.19
N VAL A 381 9.19 -32.26 14.17
CA VAL A 381 8.20 -31.64 13.28
C VAL A 381 7.30 -30.74 14.11
N GLN A 382 6.87 -29.62 13.55
CA GLN A 382 5.90 -28.72 14.17
C GLN A 382 4.50 -28.97 13.63
N LEU A 383 3.49 -28.86 14.49
CA LEU A 383 2.14 -28.63 14.00
C LEU A 383 2.05 -27.17 13.52
N ILE A 384 1.47 -26.95 12.35
CA ILE A 384 1.06 -25.62 11.89
C ILE A 384 -0.43 -25.50 12.20
N GLY A 385 -0.77 -24.55 13.08
CA GLY A 385 -2.14 -24.29 13.47
C GLY A 385 -2.99 -23.78 12.30
N HIS A 386 -4.30 -23.88 12.43
CA HIS A 386 -5.24 -23.35 11.45
C HIS A 386 -6.41 -22.64 12.15
N HIS A 387 -6.66 -21.38 11.78
CA HIS A 387 -7.80 -20.56 12.22
C HIS A 387 -8.55 -20.02 10.99
N GLU A 388 -9.46 -20.80 10.43
CA GLU A 388 -10.45 -20.30 9.46
C GLU A 388 -11.54 -19.54 10.21
N THR A 389 -11.94 -18.38 9.69
CA THR A 389 -12.96 -17.53 10.32
C THR A 389 -14.29 -17.58 9.62
N GLY A 390 -14.38 -18.15 8.41
CA GLY A 390 -15.58 -18.11 7.58
C GLY A 390 -16.05 -16.68 7.31
N GLY A 391 -15.12 -15.72 7.27
CA GLY A 391 -15.41 -14.29 7.14
C GLY A 391 -15.79 -13.57 8.44
N ASN A 392 -15.89 -14.26 9.58
CA ASN A 392 -16.32 -13.66 10.84
C ASN A 392 -15.12 -13.28 11.72
N ALA A 393 -14.47 -12.17 11.38
CA ALA A 393 -13.34 -11.64 12.13
C ALA A 393 -13.74 -11.20 13.55
N PHE A 394 -14.94 -10.64 13.72
CA PHE A 394 -15.46 -10.24 15.03
C PHE A 394 -15.48 -11.41 16.02
N HIS A 395 -16.01 -12.56 15.60
CA HIS A 395 -16.03 -13.78 16.43
C HIS A 395 -14.64 -14.32 16.74
N TYR A 396 -13.72 -14.23 15.77
CA TYR A 396 -12.33 -14.64 15.97
C TYR A 396 -11.61 -13.77 16.99
N GLU A 397 -11.78 -12.45 16.94
CA GLU A 397 -11.15 -11.52 17.88
C GLU A 397 -11.53 -11.80 19.34
N GLN A 398 -12.77 -12.23 19.60
CA GLN A 398 -13.22 -12.63 20.94
C GLN A 398 -12.51 -13.87 21.49
N GLN A 399 -11.97 -14.71 20.62
CA GLN A 399 -11.29 -15.96 20.97
C GLN A 399 -9.78 -15.93 20.71
N LEU A 400 -9.24 -14.82 20.17
CA LEU A 400 -7.86 -14.75 19.68
C LEU A 400 -6.84 -15.02 20.79
N GLU A 401 -6.98 -14.35 21.94
CA GLU A 401 -6.06 -14.52 23.07
C GLU A 401 -6.04 -15.98 23.58
N PRO A 402 -7.18 -16.61 23.95
CA PRO A 402 -7.15 -18.00 24.41
C PRO A 402 -6.73 -19.00 23.31
N ALA A 403 -7.01 -18.72 22.03
CA ALA A 403 -6.55 -19.55 20.92
C ALA A 403 -5.02 -19.52 20.77
N MET A 404 -4.42 -18.33 20.83
CA MET A 404 -2.96 -18.19 20.79
C MET A 404 -2.30 -18.78 22.04
N ALA A 405 -2.90 -18.66 23.22
CA ALA A 405 -2.41 -19.27 24.46
C ALA A 405 -2.42 -20.81 24.39
N LEU A 406 -3.44 -21.42 23.75
CA LEU A 406 -3.45 -22.86 23.49
C LEU A 406 -2.26 -23.26 22.61
N TYR A 407 -2.04 -22.56 21.50
CA TYR A 407 -0.93 -22.84 20.61
C TYR A 407 0.44 -22.63 21.26
N GLU A 408 0.62 -21.58 22.04
CA GLU A 408 1.84 -21.36 22.82
C GLU A 408 2.10 -22.54 23.78
N ARG A 409 1.10 -22.96 24.55
CA ARG A 409 1.20 -24.10 25.47
C ARG A 409 1.61 -25.39 24.76
N LEU A 410 1.13 -25.58 23.53
CA LEU A 410 1.39 -26.75 22.71
C LEU A 410 2.70 -26.65 21.90
N GLY A 411 3.39 -25.51 21.93
CA GLY A 411 4.60 -25.28 21.12
C GLY A 411 4.31 -25.15 19.62
N VAL A 412 3.14 -24.63 19.26
CA VAL A 412 2.76 -24.27 17.90
C VAL A 412 3.19 -22.83 17.63
N HIS A 413 4.07 -22.63 16.65
CA HIS A 413 4.71 -21.33 16.37
C HIS A 413 4.34 -20.75 15.00
N SER A 414 3.41 -21.39 14.29
CA SER A 414 2.94 -20.95 12.97
C SER A 414 1.47 -21.29 12.82
N VAL A 415 0.70 -20.33 12.32
CA VAL A 415 -0.76 -20.46 12.14
C VAL A 415 -1.13 -19.99 10.75
N LYS A 416 -1.84 -20.81 9.99
CA LYS A 416 -2.56 -20.38 8.80
C LYS A 416 -3.90 -19.80 9.25
N THR A 417 -4.16 -18.54 8.92
CA THR A 417 -5.47 -17.89 9.11
C THR A 417 -6.25 -17.87 7.80
N GLY A 418 -7.58 -17.91 7.88
CA GLY A 418 -8.47 -17.83 6.72
C GLY A 418 -9.64 -16.88 6.97
N TYR A 419 -10.04 -16.15 5.93
CA TYR A 419 -11.12 -15.15 5.96
C TYR A 419 -12.09 -15.39 4.81
N VAL A 420 -12.54 -16.64 4.64
CA VAL A 420 -13.33 -17.04 3.47
C VAL A 420 -14.74 -16.46 3.54
N ALA A 421 -14.98 -15.43 2.72
CA ALA A 421 -16.28 -14.85 2.42
C ALA A 421 -16.27 -14.25 1.02
N ASP A 422 -17.47 -14.03 0.46
CA ASP A 422 -17.62 -13.15 -0.68
C ASP A 422 -17.22 -11.71 -0.32
N ALA A 423 -16.70 -10.95 -1.28
CA ALA A 423 -16.33 -9.55 -1.04
C ALA A 423 -17.51 -8.75 -0.48
N GLY A 424 -17.28 -8.09 0.66
CA GLY A 424 -18.32 -7.38 1.42
C GLY A 424 -19.12 -8.22 2.41
N GLY A 425 -18.89 -9.54 2.48
CA GLY A 425 -19.54 -10.46 3.42
C GLY A 425 -18.77 -10.69 4.73
N VAL A 426 -17.63 -10.04 4.93
CA VAL A 426 -16.84 -10.16 6.16
C VAL A 426 -17.53 -9.43 7.32
N LEU A 427 -17.64 -10.09 8.46
CA LEU A 427 -18.19 -9.54 9.70
C LEU A 427 -17.03 -9.08 10.60
N VAL A 428 -16.96 -7.78 10.84
CA VAL A 428 -15.93 -7.13 11.68
C VAL A 428 -16.52 -6.47 12.93
N GLU A 429 -17.84 -6.40 13.04
CA GLU A 429 -18.60 -5.90 14.19
C GLU A 429 -19.75 -6.88 14.49
N GLY A 430 -20.23 -6.88 15.75
CA GLY A 430 -21.25 -7.81 16.26
C GLY A 430 -22.61 -7.19 16.54
#